data_AF-A0A538DLZ4-F1
#
_entry.id   AF-A0A538DLZ4-F1
#
_cell.length_a   1.000
_cell.length_b   1.000
_cell.length_c   1.000
_cell.angle_alpha   90.00
_cell.angle_beta   90.00
_cell.angle_gamma   90.00
#
_symmetry.space_group_name_H-M   'P 1'
#
loop_
_entity.id
_entity.type
_entity.pdbx_description
1 polymer ?
#
loop_
_entity_poly.entity_id
_entity_poly.type
_entity_poly.pdbx_seq_one_letter_code
_entity_poly.pdbx_strand_id
1 'polypeptide(L)'
;MCALVVALIGAAQLRADSGTPPDEPTTDGTAATQLEIPQRQVQKLIDAYRHQTWRWQLIMGRPLTRQLQHPPSDPMDKIAVWRRVAVKTRRRAENPPHKRQWLCIHRFEGSWTDPNPPYYGGLQMDLGFQRTYGRTLLARKGTANHWTPLEQMWVAERAHRAGRGFYPWPNTARYCGLI
;
A
#
# COMPACT_ATOMS: atom_id res chain seq x y z
N MET A 1 43.82 12.95 -33.64
CA MET A 1 44.18 14.16 -34.40
C MET A 1 44.38 15.30 -33.41
N CYS A 2 45.45 16.11 -33.59
CA CYS A 2 45.75 17.45 -33.04
C CYS A 2 45.29 17.86 -31.62
N ALA A 3 46.09 18.52 -30.76
CA ALA A 3 47.53 18.80 -30.70
C ALA A 3 47.83 19.17 -29.21
N LEU A 4 48.83 18.61 -28.53
CA LEU A 4 50.27 18.94 -28.52
C LEU A 4 50.65 20.22 -27.72
N VAL A 5 51.38 19.95 -26.64
CA VAL A 5 51.93 20.79 -25.56
C VAL A 5 52.99 21.81 -25.99
N VAL A 6 52.99 23.00 -25.37
CA VAL A 6 54.11 23.96 -25.12
C VAL A 6 53.65 24.88 -23.95
N ALA A 7 54.42 25.33 -22.94
CA ALA A 7 55.66 24.90 -22.28
C ALA A 7 55.80 25.61 -20.88
N LEU A 8 56.96 25.57 -20.23
CA LEU A 8 57.27 26.19 -18.92
C LEU A 8 57.80 27.64 -19.03
N ILE A 9 57.49 28.51 -18.04
CA ILE A 9 58.43 29.49 -17.48
C ILE A 9 58.25 29.54 -15.97
N GLY A 10 59.35 29.38 -15.23
CA GLY A 10 59.44 29.75 -13.82
C GLY A 10 60.40 30.92 -13.65
N ALA A 11 60.04 31.90 -12.82
CA ALA A 11 60.93 32.95 -12.35
C ALA A 11 60.58 33.28 -10.90
N ALA A 12 61.56 33.24 -10.00
CA ALA A 12 61.37 33.55 -8.60
C ALA A 12 61.51 35.06 -8.35
N GLN A 13 60.61 35.62 -7.55
CA GLN A 13 60.92 36.79 -6.74
C GLN A 13 60.41 36.59 -5.31
N LEU A 14 61.34 36.48 -4.38
CA LEU A 14 61.07 36.73 -2.97
C LEU A 14 60.74 38.21 -2.81
N ARG A 15 59.54 38.51 -2.31
CA ARG A 15 59.25 39.82 -1.73
C ARG A 15 58.56 39.59 -0.39
N ALA A 16 59.35 39.68 0.68
CA ALA A 16 58.79 39.87 2.00
C ALA A 16 58.19 41.28 2.03
N ASP A 17 56.88 41.37 2.18
CA ASP A 17 56.20 42.63 2.45
C ASP A 17 55.25 42.39 3.63
N SER A 18 55.59 42.97 4.78
CA SER A 18 54.86 42.82 6.03
C SER A 18 53.67 43.76 6.05
N GLY A 19 52.66 43.44 5.25
CA GLY A 19 51.37 44.14 5.19
C GLY A 19 50.31 43.45 6.04
N THR A 20 49.68 44.22 6.95
CA THR A 20 48.54 43.81 7.77
C THR A 20 47.39 43.26 6.90
N PRO A 21 46.74 42.12 7.23
CA PRO A 21 45.57 41.67 6.50
C PRO A 21 44.41 42.68 6.62
N PRO A 22 43.75 43.07 5.51
CA PRO A 22 42.39 43.59 5.56
C PRO A 22 41.43 42.45 5.92
N ASP A 23 40.33 42.77 6.59
CA ASP A 23 39.35 41.79 7.07
C ASP A 23 38.87 40.84 5.97
N GLU A 24 38.81 39.54 6.29
CA GLU A 24 38.22 38.53 5.40
C GLU A 24 36.75 38.85 5.12
N PRO A 25 36.26 38.69 3.87
CA PRO A 25 34.84 38.75 3.61
C PRO A 25 34.16 37.60 4.36
N THR A 26 33.30 37.95 5.32
CA THR A 26 32.47 37.02 6.09
C THR A 26 31.93 35.91 5.20
N THR A 27 32.38 34.67 5.46
CA THR A 27 31.96 33.50 4.68
C THR A 27 30.44 33.46 4.60
N ASP A 28 29.92 33.65 3.39
CA ASP A 28 28.47 33.61 3.14
C ASP A 28 27.91 32.34 3.74
N GLY A 29 27.00 32.52 4.70
CA GLY A 29 26.26 31.43 5.30
C GLY A 29 25.52 30.73 4.19
N THR A 30 26.09 29.61 3.71
CA THR A 30 25.41 28.67 2.81
C THR A 30 24.30 28.04 3.65
N ALA A 31 23.20 28.77 3.78
CA ALA A 31 21.94 28.28 4.27
C ALA A 31 21.57 27.14 3.35
N ALA A 32 21.93 25.93 3.76
CA ALA A 32 21.49 24.72 3.11
C ALA A 32 19.96 24.78 3.13
N THR A 33 19.36 25.11 1.98
CA THR A 33 17.92 25.20 1.80
C THR A 33 17.35 23.81 2.05
N GLN A 34 17.07 23.55 3.32
CA GLN A 34 16.49 22.33 3.81
C GLN A 34 15.13 22.26 3.12
N LEU A 35 14.96 21.27 2.24
CA LEU A 35 13.80 21.16 1.35
C LEU A 35 12.55 20.85 2.17
N GLU A 36 11.96 21.89 2.76
CA GLU A 36 10.76 21.81 3.57
C GLU A 36 9.61 21.31 2.69
N ILE A 37 9.19 20.07 2.92
CA ILE A 37 8.06 19.49 2.21
C ILE A 37 6.80 20.28 2.61
N PRO A 38 6.09 20.92 1.66
CA PRO A 38 4.92 21.72 2.00
C PRO A 38 3.90 20.91 2.81
N GLN A 39 3.35 21.49 3.87
CA GLN A 39 2.42 20.80 4.78
C GLN A 39 1.24 20.12 4.05
N ARG A 40 0.76 20.71 2.95
CA ARG A 40 -0.25 20.11 2.05
C ARG A 40 0.20 18.78 1.44
N GLN A 41 1.48 18.65 1.07
CA GLN A 41 2.05 17.44 0.50
C GLN A 41 2.24 16.35 1.56
N VAL A 42 2.67 16.71 2.77
CA VAL A 42 2.68 15.82 3.95
C VAL A 42 1.28 15.23 4.18
N GLN A 43 0.26 16.09 4.23
CA GLN A 43 -1.12 15.67 4.50
C GLN A 43 -1.66 14.74 3.39
N LYS A 44 -1.40 15.05 2.11
CA LYS A 44 -1.74 14.17 0.97
C LYS A 44 -1.15 12.76 1.12
N LEU A 45 0.12 12.64 1.53
CA LEU A 45 0.79 11.35 1.73
C LEU A 45 0.18 10.57 2.90
N ILE A 46 -0.11 11.26 4.01
CA ILE A 46 -0.80 10.67 5.17
C ILE A 46 -2.18 10.13 4.75
N ASP A 47 -2.99 10.92 4.06
CA ASP A 47 -4.34 10.51 3.67
C ASP A 47 -4.35 9.41 2.61
N ALA A 48 -3.37 9.37 1.69
CA ALA A 48 -3.19 8.23 0.78
C ALA A 48 -2.97 6.91 1.55
N TYR A 49 -2.10 6.89 2.55
CA TYR A 49 -1.88 5.71 3.40
C TYR A 49 -3.09 5.37 4.29
N ARG A 50 -3.83 6.38 4.78
CA ARG A 50 -5.09 6.17 5.52
C ARG A 50 -6.15 5.53 4.64
N HIS A 51 -6.39 6.05 3.44
CA HIS A 51 -7.34 5.48 2.48
C HIS A 51 -6.98 4.05 2.09
N GLN A 52 -5.70 3.75 1.83
CA GLN A 52 -5.24 2.38 1.56
C GLN A 52 -5.50 1.46 2.77
N THR A 53 -5.21 1.92 3.98
CA THR A 53 -5.44 1.17 5.23
C THR A 53 -6.93 0.88 5.42
N TRP A 54 -7.78 1.90 5.32
CA TRP A 54 -9.22 1.80 5.53
C TRP A 54 -9.92 0.94 4.48
N ARG A 55 -9.52 1.04 3.20
CA ARG A 55 -10.02 0.16 2.13
C ARG A 55 -9.86 -1.31 2.53
N TRP A 56 -8.66 -1.70 2.95
CA TRP A 56 -8.38 -3.08 3.34
C TRP A 56 -9.04 -3.48 4.67
N GLN A 57 -9.13 -2.57 5.64
CA GLN A 57 -9.87 -2.83 6.89
C GLN A 57 -11.36 -3.12 6.64
N LEU A 58 -12.02 -2.35 5.77
CA LEU A 58 -13.41 -2.60 5.38
C LEU A 58 -13.58 -3.95 4.69
N ILE A 59 -12.71 -4.28 3.72
CA ILE A 59 -12.74 -5.57 3.00
C ILE A 59 -12.57 -6.74 3.98
N MET A 60 -11.64 -6.65 4.94
CA MET A 60 -11.43 -7.66 5.99
C MET A 60 -12.55 -7.76 7.04
N GLY A 61 -13.42 -6.74 7.13
CA GLY A 61 -14.38 -6.59 8.23
C GLY A 61 -13.70 -6.27 9.57
N ARG A 62 -12.66 -5.41 9.55
CA ARG A 62 -11.98 -4.91 10.75
C ARG A 62 -12.37 -3.44 11.03
N PRO A 63 -12.37 -3.00 12.30
CA PRO A 63 -12.54 -1.59 12.65
C PRO A 63 -11.53 -0.68 11.95
N LEU A 64 -11.95 0.55 11.64
CA LEU A 64 -11.10 1.55 10.99
C LEU A 64 -10.11 2.18 11.98
N THR A 65 -8.82 2.16 11.65
CA THR A 65 -7.79 2.91 12.40
C THR A 65 -7.91 4.40 12.07
N ARG A 66 -8.74 5.15 12.79
CA ARG A 66 -8.98 6.58 12.54
C ARG A 66 -7.82 7.48 12.99
N GLN A 67 -7.19 7.11 14.11
CA GLN A 67 -6.10 7.81 14.79
C GLN A 67 -4.98 6.82 15.16
N LEU A 68 -3.78 7.34 15.43
CA LEU A 68 -2.65 6.59 15.98
C LEU A 68 -2.69 6.68 17.51
N GLN A 69 -2.33 5.61 18.22
CA GLN A 69 -2.27 5.62 19.70
C GLN A 69 -1.21 6.59 20.23
N HIS A 70 -0.03 6.58 19.60
CA HIS A 70 1.08 7.46 19.89
C HIS A 70 1.48 8.16 18.57
N PRO A 71 0.84 9.27 18.20
CA PRO A 71 1.20 10.01 17.00
C PRO A 71 2.55 10.73 17.23
N PRO A 72 3.55 10.57 16.34
CA PRO A 72 4.76 11.39 16.39
C PRO A 72 4.41 12.88 16.26
N SER A 73 5.29 13.78 16.72
CA SER A 73 5.18 15.22 16.46
C SER A 73 5.64 15.57 15.03
N ASP A 74 6.78 15.00 14.62
CA ASP A 74 7.43 15.23 13.33
C ASP A 74 6.56 14.80 12.11
N PRO A 75 6.46 15.63 11.05
CA PRO A 75 5.75 15.29 9.81
C PRO A 75 6.24 14.02 9.09
N MET A 76 7.55 13.77 9.05
CA MET A 76 8.13 12.63 8.33
C MET A 76 7.93 11.32 9.10
N ASP A 77 8.04 11.35 10.43
CA ASP A 77 7.69 10.22 11.29
C ASP A 77 6.21 9.88 11.20
N LYS A 78 5.31 10.87 11.15
CA LYS A 78 3.87 10.63 10.89
C LYS A 78 3.66 9.90 9.56
N ILE A 79 4.35 10.31 8.49
CA ILE A 79 4.31 9.62 7.19
C ILE A 79 4.85 8.19 7.33
N ALA A 80 6.00 8.00 8.00
CA ALA A 80 6.64 6.69 8.17
C ALA A 80 5.77 5.70 8.96
N VAL A 81 5.08 6.18 10.01
CA VAL A 81 4.13 5.37 10.79
C VAL A 81 2.92 4.99 9.94
N TRP A 82 2.29 5.93 9.23
CA TRP A 82 1.16 5.62 8.36
C TRP A 82 1.53 4.67 7.20
N ARG A 83 2.72 4.84 6.60
CA ARG A 83 3.27 3.89 5.61
C ARG A 83 3.42 2.49 6.20
N ARG A 84 3.95 2.37 7.43
CA ARG A 84 4.11 1.10 8.14
C ARG A 84 2.76 0.43 8.43
N VAL A 85 1.75 1.20 8.85
CA VAL A 85 0.37 0.73 9.06
C VAL A 85 -0.26 0.25 7.75
N ALA A 86 -0.12 1.01 6.66
CA ALA A 86 -0.65 0.64 5.35
C ALA A 86 -0.02 -0.66 4.81
N VAL A 87 1.32 -0.79 4.90
CA VAL A 87 2.04 -2.01 4.49
C VAL A 87 1.62 -3.21 5.34
N LYS A 88 1.57 -3.08 6.67
CA LYS A 88 1.12 -4.16 7.58
C LYS A 88 -0.33 -4.58 7.32
N THR A 89 -1.19 -3.63 6.97
CA THR A 89 -2.60 -3.88 6.67
C THR A 89 -2.77 -4.56 5.30
N ARG A 90 -2.01 -4.11 4.29
CA ARG A 90 -1.95 -4.75 2.96
C ARG A 90 -1.45 -6.20 3.05
N ARG A 91 -0.33 -6.45 3.74
CA ARG A 91 0.21 -7.82 3.96
C ARG A 91 -0.80 -8.76 4.63
N ARG A 92 -1.64 -8.25 5.53
CA ARG A 92 -2.76 -9.00 6.13
C ARG A 92 -3.87 -9.27 5.10
N ALA A 93 -4.26 -8.27 4.31
CA ALA A 93 -5.31 -8.43 3.30
C ALA A 93 -4.91 -9.37 2.15
N GLU A 94 -3.62 -9.44 1.79
CA GLU A 94 -3.07 -10.38 0.81
C GLU A 94 -3.05 -11.83 1.31
N ASN A 95 -3.27 -12.05 2.61
CA ASN A 95 -3.29 -13.35 3.28
C ASN A 95 -4.60 -13.52 4.10
N PRO A 96 -5.75 -13.66 3.43
CA PRO A 96 -6.98 -14.09 4.11
C PRO A 96 -6.75 -15.44 4.82
N PRO A 97 -7.44 -15.70 5.94
CA PRO A 97 -7.54 -17.06 6.45
C PRO A 97 -8.11 -17.98 5.35
N HIS A 98 -7.80 -19.27 5.49
CA HIS A 98 -8.18 -20.32 4.54
C HIS A 98 -7.88 -20.02 3.05
N LYS A 99 -6.90 -19.15 2.73
CA LYS A 99 -6.54 -18.78 1.34
C LYS A 99 -6.33 -19.99 0.42
N ARG A 100 -5.69 -21.05 0.92
CA ARG A 100 -5.45 -22.28 0.15
C ARG A 100 -6.74 -23.04 -0.15
N GLN A 101 -7.67 -23.07 0.80
CA GLN A 101 -8.98 -23.68 0.68
C GLN A 101 -9.86 -22.90 -0.30
N TRP A 102 -9.88 -21.56 -0.22
CA TRP A 102 -10.60 -20.73 -1.20
C TRP A 102 -10.02 -20.88 -2.62
N LEU A 103 -8.71 -21.01 -2.77
CA LEU A 103 -8.08 -21.30 -4.06
C LEU A 103 -8.39 -22.71 -4.56
N CYS A 104 -8.50 -23.70 -3.67
CA CYS A 104 -8.95 -25.04 -4.01
C CYS A 104 -10.41 -25.01 -4.49
N ILE A 105 -11.30 -24.31 -3.77
CA ILE A 105 -12.70 -24.17 -4.16
C ILE A 105 -12.80 -23.51 -5.54
N HIS A 106 -12.16 -22.34 -5.71
CA HIS A 106 -12.14 -21.62 -6.98
C HIS A 106 -11.74 -22.49 -8.18
N ARG A 107 -10.78 -23.41 -8.02
CA ARG A 107 -10.30 -24.31 -9.08
C ARG A 107 -11.42 -25.17 -9.71
N PHE A 108 -12.48 -25.46 -8.96
CA PHE A 108 -13.59 -26.30 -9.43
C PHE A 108 -14.91 -25.52 -9.65
N GLU A 109 -14.99 -24.25 -9.23
CA GLU A 109 -16.22 -23.45 -9.28
C GLU A 109 -16.36 -22.64 -10.58
N GLY A 110 -15.40 -21.76 -10.90
CA GLY A 110 -15.54 -20.85 -12.04
C GLY A 110 -14.44 -19.80 -12.17
N SER A 111 -14.49 -18.99 -13.24
CA SER A 111 -13.53 -17.91 -13.47
C SER A 111 -13.71 -16.77 -12.46
N TRP A 112 -12.61 -16.13 -12.02
CA TRP A 112 -12.68 -14.96 -11.12
C TRP A 112 -13.61 -13.85 -11.61
N THR A 113 -13.78 -13.74 -12.94
CA THR A 113 -14.60 -12.73 -13.61
C THR A 113 -15.86 -13.30 -14.25
N ASP A 114 -16.31 -14.51 -13.87
CA ASP A 114 -17.52 -15.14 -14.44
C ASP A 114 -18.78 -14.29 -14.23
N PRO A 115 -19.41 -13.74 -15.29
CA PRO A 115 -20.56 -12.84 -15.18
C PRO A 115 -21.90 -13.58 -15.21
N ASN A 116 -21.92 -14.91 -15.38
CA ASN A 116 -23.13 -15.63 -15.79
C ASN A 116 -24.10 -15.86 -14.62
N PRO A 117 -25.33 -15.34 -14.65
CA PRO A 117 -26.32 -15.61 -13.60
C PRO A 117 -26.63 -17.12 -13.49
N PRO A 118 -26.95 -17.65 -12.29
CA PRO A 118 -27.24 -16.91 -11.05
C PRO A 118 -26.04 -16.74 -10.09
N TYR A 119 -24.86 -17.29 -10.42
CA TYR A 119 -23.69 -17.34 -9.55
C TYR A 119 -22.52 -16.56 -10.18
N TYR A 120 -21.86 -15.70 -9.40
CA TYR A 120 -20.90 -14.75 -9.97
C TYR A 120 -19.50 -14.91 -9.40
N GLY A 121 -18.50 -14.70 -10.26
CA GLY A 121 -17.08 -14.69 -9.90
C GLY A 121 -16.51 -16.06 -9.53
N GLY A 122 -15.24 -16.09 -9.16
CA GLY A 122 -14.46 -17.33 -9.06
C GLY A 122 -14.82 -18.24 -7.89
N LEU A 123 -15.69 -17.77 -7.00
CA LEU A 123 -16.30 -18.55 -5.91
C LEU A 123 -17.82 -18.67 -6.10
N GLN A 124 -18.35 -18.48 -7.31
CA GLN A 124 -19.74 -18.73 -7.70
C GLN A 124 -20.76 -18.26 -6.65
N MET A 125 -20.69 -16.97 -6.28
CA MET A 125 -21.53 -16.42 -5.21
C MET A 125 -22.88 -15.95 -5.75
N ASP A 126 -23.99 -16.40 -5.17
CA ASP A 126 -25.32 -15.87 -5.51
C ASP A 126 -25.57 -14.45 -4.96
N LEU A 127 -26.60 -13.77 -5.45
CA LEU A 127 -26.93 -12.40 -5.03
C LEU A 127 -27.32 -12.28 -3.53
N GLY A 128 -27.93 -13.30 -2.93
CA GLY A 128 -28.23 -13.35 -1.50
C GLY A 128 -26.98 -13.46 -0.63
N PHE A 129 -26.04 -14.33 -1.02
CA PHE A 129 -24.71 -14.43 -0.41
C PHE A 129 -23.94 -13.11 -0.52
N GLN A 130 -23.92 -12.52 -1.72
CA GLN A 130 -23.27 -11.23 -1.98
C GLN A 130 -23.92 -10.06 -1.20
N ARG A 131 -25.26 -10.04 -1.04
CA ARG A 131 -25.96 -9.04 -0.21
C ARG A 131 -25.60 -9.21 1.27
N THR A 132 -25.61 -10.44 1.77
CA THR A 132 -25.36 -10.76 3.19
C THR A 132 -23.92 -10.47 3.60
N TYR A 133 -22.95 -11.00 2.84
CA TYR A 133 -21.53 -10.97 3.22
C TYR A 133 -20.68 -9.97 2.42
N GLY A 134 -21.20 -9.46 1.30
CA GLY A 134 -20.49 -8.56 0.38
C GLY A 134 -21.08 -7.16 0.23
N ARG A 135 -22.09 -6.76 1.04
CA ARG A 135 -22.90 -5.53 0.88
C ARG A 135 -22.16 -4.30 0.32
N THR A 136 -21.02 -3.93 0.92
CA THR A 136 -20.25 -2.74 0.52
C THR A 136 -19.53 -2.88 -0.82
N LEU A 137 -19.14 -4.09 -1.20
CA LEU A 137 -18.59 -4.38 -2.52
C LEU A 137 -19.71 -4.41 -3.56
N LEU A 138 -20.82 -5.08 -3.25
CA LEU A 138 -22.00 -5.15 -4.13
C LEU A 138 -22.52 -3.74 -4.48
N ALA A 139 -22.66 -2.86 -3.48
CA ALA A 139 -23.13 -1.49 -3.68
C ALA A 139 -22.14 -0.57 -4.43
N ARG A 140 -20.84 -0.92 -4.50
CA ARG A 140 -19.79 -0.07 -5.12
C ARG A 140 -19.26 -0.59 -6.44
N LYS A 141 -19.43 -1.88 -6.71
CA LYS A 141 -18.86 -2.57 -7.88
C LYS A 141 -19.87 -3.41 -8.65
N GLY A 142 -21.09 -3.57 -8.16
CA GLY A 142 -21.99 -4.62 -8.67
C GLY A 142 -21.50 -6.00 -8.23
N THR A 143 -21.79 -7.02 -9.03
CA THR A 143 -21.62 -8.44 -8.69
C THR A 143 -20.16 -8.90 -8.52
N ALA A 144 -19.98 -10.08 -7.93
CA ALA A 144 -18.68 -10.63 -7.53
C ALA A 144 -17.65 -10.75 -8.66
N ASN A 145 -18.10 -10.88 -9.92
CA ASN A 145 -17.26 -10.86 -11.11
C ASN A 145 -16.48 -9.55 -11.31
N HIS A 146 -16.92 -8.44 -10.70
CA HIS A 146 -16.20 -7.15 -10.68
C HIS A 146 -15.31 -6.98 -9.43
N TRP A 147 -15.26 -7.97 -8.54
CA TRP A 147 -14.45 -7.93 -7.33
C TRP A 147 -13.12 -8.66 -7.57
N THR A 148 -12.04 -8.13 -7.00
CA THR A 148 -10.73 -8.81 -7.06
C THR A 148 -10.78 -10.17 -6.36
N PRO A 149 -9.92 -11.15 -6.70
CA PRO A 149 -9.87 -12.44 -6.03
C PRO A 149 -9.77 -12.34 -4.50
N LEU A 150 -8.97 -11.39 -4.00
CA LEU A 150 -8.87 -11.12 -2.55
C LEU A 150 -10.18 -10.59 -1.96
N GLU A 151 -10.89 -9.70 -2.65
CA GLU A 151 -12.19 -9.19 -2.18
C GLU A 151 -13.24 -10.32 -2.12
N GLN A 152 -13.25 -11.24 -3.11
CA GLN A 152 -14.10 -12.43 -3.09
C GLN A 152 -13.73 -13.38 -1.93
N MET A 153 -12.44 -13.71 -1.74
CA MET A 153 -11.96 -14.52 -0.60
C MET A 153 -12.33 -13.88 0.74
N TRP A 154 -12.21 -12.55 0.90
CA TRP A 154 -12.59 -11.86 2.14
C TRP A 154 -14.11 -11.83 2.41
N VAL A 155 -14.93 -11.96 1.37
CA VAL A 155 -16.39 -12.16 1.50
C VAL A 155 -16.70 -13.60 1.92
N ALA A 156 -16.04 -14.60 1.31
CA ALA A 156 -16.14 -16.01 1.75
C ALA A 156 -15.69 -16.18 3.22
N GLU A 157 -14.57 -15.55 3.61
CA GLU A 157 -14.10 -15.48 5.00
C GLU A 157 -15.08 -14.81 5.97
N ARG A 158 -15.91 -13.89 5.50
CA ARG A 158 -16.96 -13.29 6.32
C ARG A 158 -18.12 -14.27 6.52
N ALA A 159 -18.48 -15.03 5.49
CA ALA A 159 -19.48 -16.10 5.59
C ALA A 159 -19.02 -17.26 6.48
N HIS A 160 -17.77 -17.71 6.32
CA HIS A 160 -17.16 -18.77 7.12
C HIS A 160 -17.18 -18.41 8.62
N ARG A 161 -16.73 -17.19 8.97
CA ARG A 161 -16.76 -16.66 10.35
C ARG A 161 -18.17 -16.42 10.88
N ALA A 162 -19.18 -16.28 10.02
CA ALA A 162 -20.59 -16.19 10.39
C ALA A 162 -21.27 -17.57 10.51
N GLY A 163 -20.50 -18.66 10.64
CA GLY A 163 -21.02 -20.01 10.89
C GLY A 163 -21.36 -20.81 9.63
N ARG A 164 -21.16 -20.29 8.41
CA ARG A 164 -21.40 -21.05 7.17
C ARG A 164 -20.34 -22.12 6.89
N GLY A 165 -19.15 -22.04 7.49
CA GLY A 165 -18.01 -22.90 7.15
C GLY A 165 -17.73 -22.89 5.65
N PHE A 166 -17.49 -24.07 5.07
CA PHE A 166 -17.36 -24.30 3.62
C PHE A 166 -18.65 -24.83 2.96
N TYR A 167 -19.74 -25.00 3.73
CA TYR A 167 -21.01 -25.56 3.25
C TYR A 167 -21.72 -24.81 2.08
N PRO A 168 -21.45 -23.53 1.76
CA PRO A 168 -21.96 -22.93 0.53
C PRO A 168 -21.46 -23.60 -0.76
N TRP A 169 -20.36 -24.36 -0.69
CA TRP A 169 -19.75 -25.07 -1.83
C TRP A 169 -19.72 -26.58 -1.59
N PRO A 170 -20.86 -27.27 -1.38
CA PRO A 170 -20.90 -28.57 -0.71
C PRO A 170 -20.20 -29.70 -1.47
N ASN A 171 -20.19 -29.67 -2.81
CA ASN A 171 -19.49 -30.69 -3.60
C ASN A 171 -17.98 -30.40 -3.63
N THR A 172 -17.64 -29.16 -3.96
CA THR A 172 -16.25 -28.70 -4.06
C THR A 172 -15.51 -28.73 -2.72
N ALA A 173 -16.17 -28.40 -1.62
CA ALA A 173 -15.61 -28.50 -0.28
C ALA A 173 -15.22 -29.95 0.08
N ARG A 174 -16.00 -30.96 -0.36
CA ARG A 174 -15.61 -32.37 -0.22
C ARG A 174 -14.42 -32.74 -1.11
N TYR A 175 -14.41 -32.31 -2.38
CA TYR A 175 -13.24 -32.48 -3.27
C TYR A 175 -11.95 -31.84 -2.71
N CYS A 176 -12.10 -30.75 -1.93
CA CYS A 176 -11.01 -30.07 -1.25
C CYS A 176 -10.72 -30.60 0.17
N GLY A 177 -11.43 -31.62 0.66
CA GLY A 177 -11.24 -32.23 1.99
C GLY A 177 -11.58 -31.30 3.16
N LEU A 178 -12.63 -30.48 3.02
CA LEU A 178 -12.98 -29.40 3.95
C LEU A 178 -14.22 -29.69 4.83
N ILE A 179 -15.08 -30.61 4.38
CA ILE A 179 -16.30 -31.13 5.03
C ILE A 179 -16.52 -32.59 4.62
#